data_AF-A0A6B2JGS8-F1
#
_entry.id   AF-A0A6B2JGS8-F1
#
_cell.length_a   1.000
_cell.length_b   1.000
_cell.length_c   1.000
_cell.angle_alpha   90.00
_cell.angle_beta   90.00
_cell.angle_gamma   90.00
#
_symmetry.space_group_name_H-M   'P 1'
#
loop_
_entity.id
_entity.type
_entity.pdbx_description
1 polymer ?
#
loop_
_entity_poly.entity_id
_entity_poly.type
_entity_poly.pdbx_seq_one_letter_code
_entity_poly.pdbx_strand_id
1 'polypeptide(L)'
;MRAEGTGQTLRRLWREEGGSGSINGMFMLLASAMIMGLALDYSNGSREQTRMQVAADAAALAAATQLDDLDAARQTALTVAQMNLGAEGIVNSTDVEFGAYDNETGDFVEYLSAGMPAEDVTAVRVMPRRYESRGNALSTYLLHLVGTDSFDIDASSVALSYGGEGSGEDAPPACAAATFLSTGHIQTGGGNDFYGDTCIHGQTGVSTGGNDYFEESVRFSAPSEDLISFAPYSPAEIPPEHFKVERSIAPVILPTLEDRWSEMWNAFWYSGDTTYSGDLLPGFVTEGGSARIVRKSGWWTIQPGDVQPNTIYVINGGAQFAGNVQAHNVAFLVNGRLGVGGGNDLHFENFFVFAETIGLAGNITWGPKSAWCDSDQFSVYLFGRRSLSMGGWGKSVSSHNVIGVSPQFNAGGAMTASGIYYEFADTNASLGGNISIGADCSSQYLNSHYGRADIPGPATTGAGRGGRAHLVR
;
A
#
# COMPACT_ATOMS: atom_id res chain seq x y z
N MET A 1 -52.89 -90.05 -43.69
CA MET A 1 -53.60 -88.91 -43.05
C MET A 1 -52.89 -88.58 -41.75
N ARG A 2 -52.49 -87.37 -41.40
CA ARG A 2 -52.16 -86.15 -42.15
C ARG A 2 -51.40 -85.31 -41.12
N ALA A 3 -50.14 -84.95 -41.41
CA ALA A 3 -49.36 -84.05 -40.58
C ALA A 3 -49.85 -82.61 -40.80
N GLU A 4 -50.89 -82.19 -40.07
CA GLU A 4 -51.51 -80.86 -40.21
C GLU A 4 -51.39 -79.98 -38.94
N GLY A 5 -50.63 -80.40 -37.93
CA GLY A 5 -50.56 -79.69 -36.63
C GLY A 5 -49.43 -78.66 -36.46
N THR A 6 -48.32 -78.75 -37.20
CA THR A 6 -47.11 -77.97 -36.93
C THR A 6 -47.03 -76.62 -37.65
N GLY A 7 -47.79 -76.43 -38.74
CA GLY A 7 -47.73 -75.20 -39.54
C GLY A 7 -48.52 -74.02 -38.98
N GLN A 8 -49.56 -74.26 -38.18
CA GLN A 8 -50.39 -73.20 -37.60
C GLN A 8 -49.76 -72.54 -36.37
N THR A 9 -48.99 -73.28 -35.58
CA THR A 9 -48.30 -72.77 -34.38
C THR A 9 -47.12 -71.86 -34.73
N LEU A 10 -46.37 -72.18 -35.79
CA LEU A 10 -45.28 -71.32 -36.29
C LEU A 10 -45.77 -70.01 -36.92
N ARG A 11 -46.92 -70.03 -37.60
CA ARG A 11 -47.56 -68.81 -38.14
C ARG A 11 -48.12 -67.90 -37.05
N ARG A 12 -48.50 -68.45 -35.90
CA ARG A 12 -49.00 -67.66 -34.75
C ARG A 12 -47.86 -66.96 -34.00
N LEU A 13 -46.72 -67.64 -33.81
CA LEU A 13 -45.49 -67.03 -33.26
C LEU A 13 -44.93 -65.92 -34.16
N TRP A 14 -45.00 -66.06 -35.48
CA TRP A 14 -44.56 -65.02 -36.43
C TRP A 14 -45.50 -63.80 -36.53
N ARG A 15 -46.68 -63.86 -35.92
CA ARG A 15 -47.67 -62.75 -35.90
C ARG A 15 -47.90 -62.18 -34.49
N GLU A 16 -47.16 -62.63 -33.48
CA GLU A 16 -47.24 -62.06 -32.14
C GLU A 16 -46.45 -60.75 -32.06
N GLU A 17 -47.14 -59.63 -32.29
CA GLU A 17 -46.61 -58.27 -32.13
C GLU A 17 -46.39 -57.86 -30.66
N GLY A 18 -46.78 -58.72 -29.71
CA GLY A 18 -46.71 -58.46 -28.27
C GLY A 18 -45.30 -58.24 -27.72
N GLY A 19 -44.25 -58.71 -28.40
CA GLY A 19 -42.85 -58.50 -28.02
C GLY A 19 -42.23 -57.19 -28.51
N SER A 20 -42.84 -56.53 -29.51
CA SER A 20 -42.29 -55.29 -30.10
C SER A 20 -42.26 -54.13 -29.09
N GLY A 21 -43.28 -54.04 -28.23
CA GLY A 21 -43.36 -53.06 -27.15
C GLY A 21 -42.24 -53.25 -26.11
N SER A 22 -41.90 -54.50 -25.76
CA SER A 22 -40.79 -54.78 -24.83
C SER A 22 -39.42 -54.46 -25.43
N ILE A 23 -39.20 -54.73 -26.73
CA ILE A 23 -37.95 -54.39 -27.41
C ILE A 23 -37.79 -52.86 -27.50
N ASN A 24 -38.84 -52.16 -27.92
CA ASN A 24 -38.83 -50.70 -27.99
C ASN A 24 -38.66 -50.05 -26.61
N GLY A 25 -39.32 -50.60 -25.59
CA GLY A 25 -39.16 -50.14 -24.21
C GLY A 25 -37.74 -50.31 -23.70
N MET A 26 -37.09 -51.44 -24.00
CA MET A 26 -35.69 -51.67 -23.64
C MET A 26 -34.75 -50.72 -24.40
N PHE A 27 -35.00 -50.45 -25.67
CA PHE A 27 -34.23 -49.47 -26.44
C PHE A 27 -34.37 -48.06 -25.88
N MET A 28 -35.59 -47.60 -25.57
CA MET A 28 -35.83 -46.27 -25.01
C MET A 28 -35.26 -46.13 -23.59
N LEU A 29 -35.31 -47.20 -22.79
CA LEU A 29 -34.66 -47.24 -21.48
C LEU A 29 -33.14 -47.07 -21.61
N LEU A 30 -32.49 -47.81 -22.50
CA LEU A 30 -31.05 -47.69 -22.75
C LEU A 30 -30.69 -46.30 -23.29
N ALA A 31 -31.45 -45.76 -24.24
CA ALA A 31 -31.25 -44.42 -24.76
C ALA A 31 -31.35 -43.33 -23.67
N SER A 32 -32.37 -43.43 -22.81
CA SER A 32 -32.55 -42.51 -21.70
C SER A 32 -31.45 -42.64 -20.65
N ALA A 33 -31.03 -43.87 -20.35
CA ALA A 33 -29.91 -44.15 -19.43
C ALA A 33 -28.58 -43.59 -19.96
N MET A 34 -28.32 -43.66 -21.27
CA MET A 34 -27.13 -43.05 -21.89
C MET A 34 -27.14 -41.52 -21.78
N ILE A 35 -28.28 -40.88 -22.06
CA ILE A 35 -28.42 -39.42 -21.93
C ILE A 35 -28.25 -38.99 -20.46
N MET A 36 -28.86 -39.73 -19.54
CA MET A 36 -28.71 -39.50 -18.10
C MET A 36 -27.27 -39.70 -17.65
N GLY A 37 -26.58 -40.72 -18.18
CA GLY A 37 -25.17 -40.97 -17.90
C GLY A 37 -24.29 -39.82 -18.35
N LEU A 38 -24.46 -39.35 -19.58
CA LEU A 38 -23.74 -38.17 -20.07
C LEU A 38 -23.97 -36.95 -19.17
N ALA A 39 -25.21 -36.68 -18.77
CA ALA A 39 -25.54 -35.55 -17.90
C ALA A 39 -24.90 -35.66 -16.50
N LEU A 40 -24.98 -36.84 -15.87
CA LEU A 40 -24.42 -37.09 -14.55
C LEU A 40 -22.90 -37.06 -14.55
N ASP A 41 -22.28 -37.75 -15.51
CA ASP A 41 -20.82 -37.86 -15.61
C ASP A 41 -20.18 -36.52 -15.97
N TYR A 42 -20.78 -35.76 -16.90
CA TYR A 42 -20.34 -34.39 -17.21
C TYR A 42 -20.46 -33.45 -16.00
N SER A 43 -21.59 -33.51 -15.28
CA SER A 43 -21.79 -32.68 -14.08
C SER A 43 -20.78 -33.01 -12.99
N ASN A 44 -20.43 -34.30 -12.83
CA ASN A 44 -19.39 -34.75 -11.92
C ASN A 44 -18.00 -34.24 -12.34
N GLY A 45 -17.67 -34.32 -13.63
CA GLY A 45 -16.43 -33.78 -14.20
C GLY A 45 -16.26 -32.28 -13.94
N SER A 46 -17.29 -31.49 -14.25
CA SER A 46 -17.26 -30.03 -14.03
C SER A 46 -17.13 -29.65 -12.54
N ARG A 47 -17.83 -30.37 -11.66
CA ARG A 47 -17.70 -30.19 -10.20
C ARG A 47 -16.27 -30.47 -9.73
N GLU A 48 -15.67 -31.58 -10.19
CA GLU A 48 -14.31 -31.95 -9.79
C GLU A 48 -13.28 -30.97 -10.35
N GLN A 49 -13.44 -30.49 -11.58
CA GLN A 49 -12.59 -29.45 -12.16
C GLN A 49 -12.64 -28.15 -11.34
N THR A 50 -13.83 -27.71 -10.92
CA THR A 50 -13.98 -26.52 -10.07
C THR A 50 -13.27 -26.70 -8.73
N ARG A 51 -13.39 -27.88 -8.13
CA ARG A 51 -12.67 -28.23 -6.90
C ARG A 51 -11.15 -28.20 -7.09
N MET A 52 -10.67 -28.71 -8.22
CA MET A 52 -9.24 -28.65 -8.59
C MET A 52 -8.76 -27.22 -8.80
N GLN A 53 -9.56 -26.34 -9.40
CA GLN A 53 -9.21 -24.93 -9.55
C GLN A 53 -9.04 -24.22 -8.20
N VAL A 54 -9.98 -24.41 -7.27
CA VAL A 54 -9.87 -23.83 -5.92
C VAL A 54 -8.61 -24.34 -5.20
N ALA A 55 -8.29 -25.62 -5.35
CA ALA A 55 -7.07 -26.18 -4.80
C ALA A 55 -5.80 -25.60 -5.45
N ALA A 56 -5.81 -25.40 -6.77
CA ALA A 56 -4.72 -24.76 -7.51
C ALA A 56 -4.48 -23.33 -7.05
N ASP A 57 -5.55 -22.53 -6.95
CA ASP A 57 -5.51 -21.14 -6.48
C ASP A 57 -4.93 -21.04 -5.05
N ALA A 58 -5.44 -21.87 -4.13
CA ALA A 58 -4.93 -21.90 -2.76
C ALA A 58 -3.47 -22.35 -2.67
N ALA A 59 -3.09 -23.38 -3.43
CA ALA A 59 -1.73 -23.92 -3.43
C ALA A 59 -0.72 -22.96 -4.06
N ALA A 60 -1.07 -22.33 -5.19
CA ALA A 60 -0.24 -21.33 -5.85
C ALA A 60 -0.04 -20.11 -4.95
N LEU A 61 -1.11 -19.59 -4.34
CA LEU A 61 -1.03 -18.46 -3.41
C LEU A 61 -0.12 -18.78 -2.21
N ALA A 62 -0.28 -19.96 -1.61
CA ALA A 62 0.53 -20.38 -0.48
C ALA A 62 2.00 -20.56 -0.86
N ALA A 63 2.29 -21.18 -2.01
CA ALA A 63 3.67 -21.35 -2.46
C ALA A 63 4.35 -20.03 -2.86
N ALA A 64 3.59 -19.08 -3.43
CA ALA A 64 4.11 -17.76 -3.78
C ALA A 64 4.64 -17.01 -2.54
N THR A 65 4.14 -17.31 -1.34
CA THR A 65 4.65 -16.71 -0.10
C THR A 65 6.05 -17.17 0.29
N GLN A 66 6.59 -18.23 -0.33
CA GLN A 66 7.86 -18.90 0.01
C GLN A 66 8.82 -19.02 -1.19
N LEU A 67 8.67 -18.19 -2.23
CA LEU A 67 9.52 -18.27 -3.45
C LEU A 67 11.02 -18.10 -3.19
N ASP A 68 11.39 -17.67 -2.00
CA ASP A 68 12.79 -17.59 -1.59
C ASP A 68 13.45 -18.94 -1.32
N ASP A 69 12.67 -19.97 -1.03
CA ASP A 69 13.12 -21.36 -0.96
C ASP A 69 12.17 -22.19 -1.83
N LEU A 70 12.59 -22.45 -3.08
CA LEU A 70 11.79 -23.17 -4.05
C LEU A 70 11.40 -24.59 -3.58
N ASP A 71 12.21 -25.21 -2.71
CA ASP A 71 11.89 -26.51 -2.15
C ASP A 71 10.82 -26.39 -1.06
N ALA A 72 10.91 -25.37 -0.20
CA ALA A 72 9.88 -25.06 0.79
C ALA A 72 8.55 -24.61 0.14
N ALA A 73 8.60 -23.73 -0.87
CA ALA A 73 7.45 -23.34 -1.68
C ALA A 73 6.78 -24.54 -2.32
N ARG A 74 7.56 -25.44 -2.91
CA ARG A 74 7.04 -26.67 -3.51
C ARG A 74 6.35 -27.55 -2.47
N GLN A 75 6.99 -27.77 -1.33
CA GLN A 75 6.40 -28.56 -0.24
C GLN A 75 5.10 -27.93 0.29
N THR A 76 5.05 -26.60 0.36
CA THR A 76 3.86 -25.85 0.78
C THR A 76 2.72 -25.99 -0.24
N ALA A 77 2.99 -25.83 -1.54
CA ALA A 77 2.00 -26.08 -2.59
C ALA A 77 1.41 -27.50 -2.48
N LEU A 78 2.26 -28.52 -2.35
CA LEU A 78 1.83 -29.92 -2.23
C LEU A 78 0.97 -30.13 -0.98
N THR A 79 1.36 -29.56 0.14
CA THR A 79 0.63 -29.68 1.41
C THR A 79 -0.75 -29.01 1.32
N VAL A 80 -0.82 -27.80 0.77
CA VAL A 80 -2.08 -27.07 0.61
C VAL A 80 -2.99 -27.72 -0.43
N ALA A 81 -2.45 -28.19 -1.54
CA ALA A 81 -3.20 -28.98 -2.51
C ALA A 81 -3.79 -30.25 -1.87
N GLN A 82 -3.00 -30.98 -1.08
CA GLN A 82 -3.45 -32.18 -0.39
C GLN A 82 -4.58 -31.88 0.60
N MET A 83 -4.50 -30.78 1.35
CA MET A 83 -5.56 -30.37 2.28
C MET A 83 -6.90 -30.09 1.57
N ASN A 84 -6.86 -29.53 0.36
CA ASN A 84 -8.07 -29.20 -0.40
C ASN A 84 -8.64 -30.40 -1.20
N LEU A 85 -7.76 -31.26 -1.72
CA LEU A 85 -8.15 -32.37 -2.59
C LEU A 85 -8.38 -33.68 -1.82
N GLY A 86 -7.74 -33.85 -0.66
CA GLY A 86 -7.91 -35.03 0.21
C GLY A 86 -7.45 -36.35 -0.42
N ALA A 87 -6.72 -36.30 -1.53
CA ALA A 87 -6.24 -37.46 -2.27
C ALA A 87 -4.83 -37.20 -2.80
N GLU A 88 -3.91 -38.12 -2.51
CA GLU A 88 -2.52 -38.06 -2.98
C GLU A 88 -2.44 -38.30 -4.50
N GLY A 89 -1.43 -37.72 -5.15
CA GLY A 89 -1.13 -37.97 -6.57
C GLY A 89 -1.89 -37.12 -7.58
N ILE A 90 -2.78 -36.22 -7.14
CA ILE A 90 -3.43 -35.23 -8.03
C ILE A 90 -2.49 -34.05 -8.35
N VAL A 91 -1.66 -33.64 -7.39
CA VAL A 91 -0.57 -32.69 -7.59
C VAL A 91 0.73 -33.38 -7.20
N ASN A 92 1.69 -33.45 -8.13
CA ASN A 92 3.03 -33.98 -7.89
C ASN A 92 4.05 -32.84 -7.88
N SER A 93 5.30 -33.13 -7.48
CA SER A 93 6.39 -32.14 -7.44
C SER A 93 6.65 -31.47 -8.78
N THR A 94 6.41 -32.17 -9.89
CA THR A 94 6.56 -31.67 -11.27
C THR A 94 5.38 -30.83 -11.75
N ASP A 95 4.29 -30.79 -10.98
CA ASP A 95 3.12 -29.96 -11.29
C ASP A 95 3.19 -28.60 -10.58
N VAL A 96 4.29 -28.33 -9.86
CA VAL A 96 4.62 -27.05 -9.24
C VAL A 96 5.83 -26.49 -9.96
N GLU A 97 5.59 -25.50 -10.80
CA GLU A 97 6.60 -24.87 -11.65
C GLU A 97 6.86 -23.44 -11.16
N PHE A 98 8.11 -23.01 -11.27
CA PHE A 98 8.56 -21.70 -10.83
C PHE A 98 8.99 -20.88 -12.04
N GLY A 99 8.85 -19.56 -11.96
CA GLY A 99 9.07 -18.71 -13.12
C GLY A 99 8.87 -17.23 -12.86
N ALA A 100 8.66 -16.49 -13.93
CA ALA A 100 8.14 -15.13 -13.90
C ALA A 100 6.87 -15.06 -14.74
N TYR A 101 6.04 -14.05 -14.45
CA TYR A 101 4.87 -13.73 -15.27
C TYR A 101 5.18 -12.50 -16.11
N ASP A 102 5.04 -12.63 -17.42
CA ASP A 102 5.20 -11.51 -18.34
C ASP A 102 3.87 -10.76 -18.45
N ASN A 103 3.83 -9.55 -17.87
CA ASN A 103 2.63 -8.70 -17.88
C ASN A 103 2.27 -8.15 -19.26
N GLU A 104 3.20 -8.14 -20.23
CA GLU A 104 2.91 -7.67 -21.59
C GLU A 104 2.25 -8.75 -22.44
N THR A 105 2.67 -10.01 -22.28
CA THR A 105 2.17 -11.14 -23.06
C THR A 105 1.07 -11.94 -22.33
N GLY A 106 1.01 -11.84 -21.01
CA GLY A 106 0.11 -12.63 -20.16
C GLY A 106 0.58 -14.07 -19.96
N ASP A 107 1.85 -14.35 -20.24
CA ASP A 107 2.40 -15.71 -20.23
C ASP A 107 3.26 -15.98 -19.00
N PHE A 108 3.15 -17.20 -18.47
CA PHE A 108 4.07 -17.72 -17.45
C PHE A 108 5.31 -18.32 -18.13
N VAL A 109 6.50 -17.83 -17.76
CA VAL A 109 7.78 -18.29 -18.28
C VAL A 109 8.52 -19.08 -17.20
N GLU A 110 8.70 -20.38 -17.42
CA GLU A 110 9.38 -21.27 -16.46
C GLU A 110 10.88 -20.95 -16.39
N TYR A 111 11.40 -20.76 -15.18
CA TYR A 111 12.75 -20.25 -14.94
C TYR A 111 13.85 -21.16 -15.51
N LEU A 112 13.70 -22.49 -15.38
CA LEU A 112 14.65 -23.48 -15.91
C LEU A 112 14.75 -23.43 -17.43
N SER A 113 13.61 -23.26 -18.10
CA SER A 113 13.54 -23.20 -19.57
C SER A 113 14.13 -21.90 -20.13
N ALA A 114 14.04 -20.82 -19.35
CA ALA A 114 14.53 -19.50 -19.70
C ALA A 114 16.00 -19.24 -19.30
N GLY A 115 16.64 -20.16 -18.58
CA GLY A 115 17.99 -19.95 -18.03
C GLY A 115 18.03 -18.86 -16.96
N MET A 116 16.90 -18.60 -16.29
CA MET A 116 16.74 -17.58 -15.27
C MET A 116 17.36 -18.05 -13.95
N PRO A 117 18.13 -17.20 -13.26
CA PRO A 117 18.61 -17.46 -11.90
C PRO A 117 17.44 -17.68 -10.92
N ALA A 118 17.65 -18.45 -9.85
CA ALA A 118 16.58 -18.75 -8.90
C ALA A 118 16.11 -17.51 -8.13
N GLU A 119 17.00 -16.53 -7.94
CA GLU A 119 16.74 -15.23 -7.33
C GLU A 119 15.77 -14.34 -8.13
N ASP A 120 15.61 -14.59 -9.43
CA ASP A 120 14.73 -13.82 -10.32
C ASP A 120 13.32 -14.42 -10.43
N VAL A 121 13.05 -15.52 -9.71
CA VAL A 121 11.74 -16.18 -9.68
C VAL A 121 10.74 -15.32 -8.90
N THR A 122 9.71 -14.85 -9.60
CA THR A 122 8.65 -13.99 -9.03
C THR A 122 7.28 -14.67 -9.04
N ALA A 123 7.15 -15.83 -9.67
CA ALA A 123 5.89 -16.51 -9.88
C ALA A 123 5.98 -18.03 -9.63
N VAL A 124 4.85 -18.62 -9.24
CA VAL A 124 4.65 -20.08 -9.18
C VAL A 124 3.36 -20.46 -9.91
N ARG A 125 3.43 -21.54 -10.67
CA ARG A 125 2.30 -22.18 -11.34
C ARG A 125 2.04 -23.55 -10.71
N VAL A 126 0.79 -23.81 -10.31
CA VAL A 126 0.37 -25.12 -9.76
C VAL A 126 -0.69 -25.74 -10.65
N MET A 127 -0.50 -27.00 -11.05
CA MET A 127 -1.35 -27.71 -12.01
C MET A 127 -1.88 -29.06 -11.51
N PRO A 128 -3.00 -29.10 -10.78
CA PRO A 128 -3.67 -30.35 -10.45
C PRO A 128 -4.12 -31.11 -11.70
N ARG A 129 -3.84 -32.42 -11.76
CA ARG A 129 -4.13 -33.28 -12.92
C ARG A 129 -4.65 -34.66 -12.51
N ARG A 130 -5.78 -35.05 -13.10
CA ARG A 130 -6.36 -36.39 -13.01
C ARG A 130 -6.40 -37.00 -14.41
N TYR A 131 -5.45 -37.87 -14.70
CA TYR A 131 -5.27 -38.50 -16.01
C TYR A 131 -5.23 -40.02 -15.93
N GLU A 132 -5.70 -40.68 -16.99
CA GLU A 132 -5.62 -42.15 -17.13
C GLU A 132 -4.16 -42.60 -17.11
N SER A 133 -3.28 -41.83 -17.77
CA SER A 133 -1.84 -42.05 -17.79
C SER A 133 -1.17 -42.00 -16.40
N ARG A 134 -1.82 -41.35 -15.41
CA ARG A 134 -1.37 -41.28 -14.00
C ARG A 134 -2.09 -42.28 -13.10
N GLY A 135 -3.02 -43.07 -13.64
CA GLY A 135 -3.83 -44.02 -12.88
C GLY A 135 -4.80 -43.34 -11.89
N ASN A 136 -5.10 -42.05 -12.07
CA ASN A 136 -5.93 -41.25 -11.15
C ASN A 136 -7.09 -40.52 -11.86
N ALA A 137 -7.41 -40.92 -13.09
CA ALA A 137 -8.53 -40.38 -13.86
C ALA A 137 -9.85 -40.37 -13.09
N LEU A 138 -10.76 -39.48 -13.48
CA LEU A 138 -12.09 -39.43 -12.88
C LEU A 138 -12.96 -40.53 -13.48
N SER A 139 -13.25 -41.58 -12.70
CA SER A 139 -14.13 -42.66 -13.17
C SER A 139 -15.55 -42.15 -13.45
N THR A 140 -16.15 -42.66 -14.52
CA THR A 140 -17.54 -42.39 -14.88
C THR A 140 -18.48 -43.33 -14.13
N TYR A 141 -19.70 -42.88 -13.85
CA TYR A 141 -20.74 -43.67 -13.20
C TYR A 141 -21.51 -44.52 -14.20
N LEU A 142 -22.07 -43.91 -15.25
CA LEU A 142 -22.97 -44.59 -16.20
C LEU A 142 -22.35 -44.73 -17.58
N LEU A 143 -21.46 -43.83 -17.99
CA LEU A 143 -20.77 -43.92 -19.28
C LEU A 143 -19.83 -45.13 -19.39
N HIS A 144 -19.43 -45.73 -18.27
CA HIS A 144 -18.73 -47.03 -18.27
C HIS A 144 -19.53 -48.12 -18.99
N LEU A 145 -20.87 -48.07 -18.95
CA LEU A 145 -21.75 -49.03 -19.64
C LEU A 145 -21.66 -48.97 -21.17
N VAL A 146 -21.15 -47.85 -21.71
CA VAL A 146 -20.93 -47.64 -23.15
C VAL A 146 -19.44 -47.57 -23.50
N GLY A 147 -18.57 -48.04 -22.59
CA GLY A 147 -17.13 -48.20 -22.83
C GLY A 147 -16.31 -46.92 -22.61
N THR A 148 -16.82 -45.94 -21.88
CA THR A 148 -16.05 -44.77 -21.45
C THR A 148 -15.86 -44.83 -19.94
N ASP A 149 -14.69 -45.30 -19.50
CA ASP A 149 -14.48 -45.71 -18.11
C ASP A 149 -14.05 -44.55 -17.20
N SER A 150 -13.48 -43.50 -17.79
CA SER A 150 -12.98 -42.33 -17.08
C SER A 150 -12.86 -41.07 -17.93
N PHE A 151 -12.66 -39.94 -17.27
CA PHE A 151 -12.30 -38.65 -17.85
C PHE A 151 -10.96 -38.14 -17.33
N ASP A 152 -10.24 -37.49 -18.24
CA ASP A 152 -9.04 -36.72 -17.95
C ASP A 152 -9.45 -35.27 -17.68
N ILE A 153 -9.04 -34.72 -16.54
CA ILE A 153 -9.34 -33.34 -16.14
C ILE A 153 -8.12 -32.70 -15.47
N ASP A 154 -7.96 -31.41 -15.70
CA ASP A 154 -6.89 -30.59 -15.16
C ASP A 154 -7.36 -29.17 -14.82
N ALA A 155 -6.55 -28.50 -14.00
CA ALA A 155 -6.69 -27.09 -13.63
C ALA A 155 -5.29 -26.46 -13.53
N SER A 156 -5.22 -25.14 -13.58
CA SER A 156 -3.96 -24.40 -13.44
C SER A 156 -4.21 -23.07 -12.74
N SER A 157 -3.25 -22.64 -11.92
CA SER A 157 -3.26 -21.31 -11.31
C SER A 157 -1.85 -20.77 -11.20
N VAL A 158 -1.69 -19.48 -11.47
CA VAL A 158 -0.43 -18.75 -11.33
C VAL A 158 -0.58 -17.72 -10.22
N ALA A 159 0.37 -17.71 -9.31
CA ALA A 159 0.46 -16.72 -8.26
C ALA A 159 1.80 -15.99 -8.36
N LEU A 160 1.75 -14.68 -8.20
CA LEU A 160 2.91 -13.80 -8.16
C LEU A 160 3.26 -13.45 -6.70
N SER A 161 4.56 -13.37 -6.43
CA SER A 161 5.11 -12.74 -5.24
C SER A 161 5.77 -11.43 -5.64
N TYR A 162 5.26 -10.32 -5.12
CA TYR A 162 5.96 -9.04 -5.25
C TYR A 162 7.12 -9.00 -4.26
N GLY A 163 8.28 -9.48 -4.70
CA GLY A 163 9.55 -9.32 -4.00
C GLY A 163 10.18 -7.98 -4.37
N GLY A 164 10.14 -7.00 -3.46
CA GLY A 164 10.99 -5.82 -3.56
C GLY A 164 12.42 -6.17 -3.10
N GLU A 165 13.42 -5.77 -3.88
CA GLU A 165 14.83 -5.83 -3.50
C GLU A 165 15.08 -5.09 -2.17
N GLY A 166 15.93 -5.66 -1.30
CA GLY A 166 16.51 -4.96 -0.16
C GLY A 166 15.85 -5.23 1.20
N SER A 167 16.41 -6.17 1.97
CA SER A 167 16.13 -6.30 3.41
C SER A 167 17.41 -6.48 4.22
N GLY A 168 18.31 -5.51 4.11
CA GLY A 168 19.21 -5.16 5.21
C GLY A 168 18.50 -4.19 6.17
N GLU A 169 19.16 -3.82 7.27
CA GLU A 169 18.80 -2.67 8.13
C GLU A 169 18.70 -1.32 7.36
N ASP A 170 18.93 -1.36 6.03
CA ASP A 170 18.90 -0.27 5.07
C ASP A 170 17.66 -0.26 4.16
N ALA A 171 16.61 -1.04 4.44
CA ALA A 171 15.35 -0.90 3.67
C ALA A 171 14.82 0.53 3.91
N PRO A 172 14.82 1.42 2.89
CA PRO A 172 14.36 2.78 3.08
C PRO A 172 12.92 2.71 3.58
N PRO A 173 12.61 3.38 4.70
CA PRO A 173 11.26 3.31 5.24
C PRO A 173 10.27 3.82 4.21
N ALA A 174 9.08 3.22 4.21
CA ALA A 174 7.98 3.81 3.48
C ALA A 174 7.85 5.27 3.90
N CYS A 175 7.36 6.10 2.97
CA CYS A 175 6.99 7.48 3.25
C CYS A 175 8.15 8.49 3.27
N ALA A 176 9.26 8.18 2.59
CA ALA A 176 10.44 9.06 2.48
C ALA A 176 10.14 10.39 1.77
N ALA A 177 9.34 10.38 0.70
CA ALA A 177 8.99 11.58 -0.05
C ALA A 177 8.04 12.49 0.74
N ALA A 178 7.03 11.93 1.40
CA ALA A 178 6.13 12.70 2.26
C ALA A 178 5.34 11.82 3.22
N THR A 179 5.03 12.37 4.40
CA THR A 179 4.19 11.73 5.41
C THR A 179 3.16 12.72 5.95
N PHE A 180 1.88 12.37 5.90
CA PHE A 180 0.80 13.06 6.61
C PHE A 180 0.10 12.08 7.54
N LEU A 181 0.09 12.37 8.84
CA LEU A 181 -0.54 11.56 9.87
C LEU A 181 -1.62 12.36 10.61
N SER A 182 -2.84 11.87 10.56
CA SER A 182 -3.96 12.41 11.33
C SER A 182 -4.50 11.39 12.33
N THR A 183 -4.81 11.83 13.55
CA THR A 183 -5.68 11.05 14.45
C THR A 183 -7.16 11.10 14.05
N GLY A 184 -7.53 11.88 13.04
CA GLY A 184 -8.87 11.96 12.45
C GLY A 184 -8.90 11.58 10.97
N HIS A 185 -9.84 12.15 10.23
CA HIS A 185 -10.04 11.90 8.80
C HIS A 185 -9.19 12.85 7.97
N ILE A 186 -8.62 12.38 6.86
CA ILE A 186 -7.92 13.24 5.88
C ILE A 186 -8.71 13.31 4.57
N GLN A 187 -8.92 14.52 4.08
CA GLN A 187 -9.38 14.78 2.72
C GLN A 187 -8.31 15.51 1.91
N THR A 188 -7.88 14.94 0.78
CA THR A 188 -6.82 15.55 -0.06
C THR A 188 -7.33 16.62 -1.03
N GLY A 189 -8.65 16.70 -1.22
CA GLY A 189 -9.30 17.45 -2.31
C GLY A 189 -8.79 17.00 -3.68
N GLY A 190 -8.89 17.83 -4.73
CA GLY A 190 -8.67 17.39 -6.12
C GLY A 190 -7.55 18.11 -6.87
N GLY A 191 -7.12 17.51 -7.99
CA GLY A 191 -6.09 18.03 -8.87
C GLY A 191 -4.67 17.87 -8.31
N ASN A 192 -4.45 16.93 -7.40
CA ASN A 192 -3.17 16.73 -6.75
C ASN A 192 -2.30 15.74 -7.52
N ASP A 193 -0.99 15.95 -7.52
CA ASP A 193 -0.01 15.02 -8.05
C ASP A 193 0.83 14.46 -6.89
N PHE A 194 0.72 13.17 -6.61
CA PHE A 194 1.50 12.49 -5.58
C PHE A 194 2.49 11.53 -6.24
N TYR A 195 3.77 11.73 -5.95
CA TYR A 195 4.90 10.96 -6.43
C TYR A 195 5.72 10.39 -5.27
N GLY A 196 6.59 9.45 -5.60
CA GLY A 196 7.52 8.82 -4.69
C GLY A 196 6.83 8.11 -3.52
N ASP A 197 7.64 7.79 -2.51
CA ASP A 197 7.15 7.20 -1.27
C ASP A 197 6.37 8.25 -0.46
N THR A 198 5.15 8.57 -0.91
CA THR A 198 4.23 9.47 -0.23
C THR A 198 3.19 8.66 0.54
N CYS A 199 3.03 8.95 1.82
CA CYS A 199 2.05 8.32 2.68
C CYS A 199 1.07 9.29 3.30
N ILE A 200 -0.20 8.93 3.24
CA ILE A 200 -1.30 9.67 3.85
C ILE A 200 -2.06 8.72 4.77
N HIS A 201 -2.07 9.01 6.06
CA HIS A 201 -2.72 8.21 7.08
C HIS A 201 -3.78 9.01 7.84
N GLY A 202 -5.00 8.49 7.85
CA GLY A 202 -6.08 9.01 8.68
C GLY A 202 -6.62 7.91 9.58
N GLN A 203 -6.52 8.09 10.89
CA GLN A 203 -6.97 7.09 11.87
C GLN A 203 -8.48 6.83 11.80
N THR A 204 -9.29 7.78 11.30
CA THR A 204 -10.73 7.57 11.09
C THR A 204 -11.12 7.46 9.61
N GLY A 205 -10.15 7.50 8.69
CA GLY A 205 -10.36 7.36 7.26
C GLY A 205 -9.59 8.36 6.40
N VAL A 206 -9.57 8.08 5.10
CA VAL A 206 -8.97 8.95 4.09
C VAL A 206 -9.86 9.00 2.86
N SER A 207 -10.08 10.20 2.32
CA SER A 207 -10.83 10.40 1.08
C SER A 207 -10.08 11.28 0.10
N THR A 208 -9.88 10.80 -1.12
CA THR A 208 -9.29 11.63 -2.19
C THR A 208 -10.35 12.45 -2.91
N GLY A 209 -9.93 13.52 -3.57
CA GLY A 209 -10.77 14.23 -4.54
C GLY A 209 -10.56 13.70 -5.95
N GLY A 210 -11.17 14.39 -6.92
CA GLY A 210 -11.11 14.00 -8.32
C GLY A 210 -9.94 14.65 -9.07
N ASN A 211 -9.53 14.00 -10.16
CA ASN A 211 -8.42 14.40 -11.03
C ASN A 211 -7.06 14.41 -10.32
N ASP A 212 -6.88 13.50 -9.36
CA ASP A 212 -5.57 13.29 -8.74
C ASP A 212 -4.71 12.37 -9.62
N TYR A 213 -3.39 12.53 -9.55
CA TYR A 213 -2.40 11.62 -10.09
C TYR A 213 -1.66 10.91 -8.96
N PHE A 214 -1.55 9.59 -9.03
CA PHE A 214 -0.82 8.77 -8.06
C PHE A 214 0.25 7.94 -8.77
N GLU A 215 1.51 8.10 -8.36
CA GLU A 215 2.57 7.16 -8.70
C GLU A 215 2.40 5.84 -7.93
N GLU A 216 2.97 4.76 -8.47
CA GLU A 216 2.83 3.40 -7.94
C GLU A 216 3.28 3.24 -6.48
N SER A 217 4.18 4.09 -5.97
CA SER A 217 4.71 4.08 -4.61
C SER A 217 3.85 4.82 -3.58
N VAL A 218 2.80 5.53 -4.01
CA VAL A 218 1.91 6.28 -3.11
C VAL A 218 1.08 5.31 -2.25
N ARG A 219 0.94 5.61 -0.95
CA ARG A 219 0.15 4.78 -0.02
C ARG A 219 -0.83 5.63 0.79
N PHE A 220 -2.06 5.13 0.88
CA PHE A 220 -3.11 5.64 1.74
C PHE A 220 -3.41 4.59 2.81
N SER A 221 -3.52 5.00 4.07
CA SER A 221 -3.75 4.05 5.15
C SER A 221 -4.76 4.53 6.18
N ALA A 222 -5.45 3.56 6.75
CA ALA A 222 -6.42 3.69 7.82
C ALA A 222 -6.56 2.34 8.54
N PRO A 223 -7.19 2.27 9.73
CA PRO A 223 -7.37 1.00 10.45
C PRO A 223 -8.18 -0.07 9.69
N SER A 224 -8.84 0.30 8.60
CA SER A 224 -9.52 -0.60 7.66
C SER A 224 -9.51 0.04 6.27
N GLU A 225 -9.31 -0.78 5.23
CA GLU A 225 -9.31 -0.33 3.83
C GLU A 225 -10.67 0.22 3.34
N ASP A 226 -11.76 -0.13 4.04
CA ASP A 226 -13.11 0.39 3.79
C ASP A 226 -13.26 1.86 4.17
N LEU A 227 -12.38 2.37 5.04
CA LEU A 227 -12.33 3.78 5.41
C LEU A 227 -11.53 4.63 4.41
N ILE A 228 -11.03 4.00 3.34
CA ILE A 228 -10.24 4.65 2.30
C ILE A 228 -11.07 4.70 1.02
N SER A 229 -11.40 5.91 0.58
CA SER A 229 -12.21 6.13 -0.62
C SER A 229 -11.48 6.99 -1.64
N PHE A 230 -11.54 6.57 -2.91
CA PHE A 230 -10.96 7.30 -4.02
C PHE A 230 -12.05 7.88 -4.92
N ALA A 231 -11.90 9.15 -5.27
CA ALA A 231 -12.56 9.73 -6.45
C ALA A 231 -11.71 9.45 -7.71
N PRO A 232 -12.17 9.76 -8.93
CA PRO A 232 -11.43 9.43 -10.16
C PRO A 232 -10.00 9.99 -10.15
N TYR A 233 -9.03 9.15 -10.48
CA TYR A 233 -7.59 9.45 -10.50
C TYR A 233 -6.90 8.88 -11.76
N SER A 234 -5.62 9.20 -11.92
CA SER A 234 -4.74 8.72 -12.99
C SER A 234 -3.44 8.14 -12.42
N PRO A 235 -2.84 7.11 -13.03
CA PRO A 235 -3.36 6.29 -14.13
C PRO A 235 -4.54 5.43 -13.66
N ALA A 236 -5.59 5.31 -14.48
CA ALA A 236 -6.80 4.55 -14.13
C ALA A 236 -6.58 3.02 -14.21
N GLU A 237 -5.46 2.61 -14.81
CA GLU A 237 -5.02 1.23 -14.96
C GLU A 237 -4.56 0.61 -13.64
N ILE A 238 -4.07 1.43 -12.69
CA ILE A 238 -3.69 0.95 -11.35
C ILE A 238 -4.95 0.92 -10.49
N PRO A 239 -5.36 -0.24 -9.98
CA PRO A 239 -6.62 -0.34 -9.28
C PRO A 239 -6.51 0.17 -7.83
N PRO A 240 -7.60 0.66 -7.20
CA PRO A 240 -7.53 1.40 -5.95
C PRO A 240 -6.90 0.63 -4.78
N GLU A 241 -7.08 -0.69 -4.74
CA GLU A 241 -6.52 -1.59 -3.74
C GLU A 241 -4.99 -1.54 -3.67
N HIS A 242 -4.32 -1.20 -4.78
CA HIS A 242 -2.86 -1.06 -4.82
C HIS A 242 -2.37 0.06 -3.88
N PHE A 243 -3.15 1.14 -3.78
CA PHE A 243 -2.79 2.29 -2.95
C PHE A 243 -3.25 2.15 -1.50
N LYS A 244 -4.14 1.20 -1.19
CA LYS A 244 -4.72 1.03 0.15
C LYS A 244 -3.83 0.18 1.04
N VAL A 245 -3.72 0.59 2.30
CA VAL A 245 -3.03 -0.19 3.32
C VAL A 245 -3.81 -0.16 4.63
N GLU A 246 -4.29 -1.33 5.06
CA GLU A 246 -4.82 -1.50 6.41
C GLU A 246 -3.71 -1.38 7.47
N ARG A 247 -3.76 -0.33 8.29
CA ARG A 247 -2.90 -0.15 9.48
C ARG A 247 -3.38 1.01 10.34
N SER A 248 -3.02 0.99 11.62
CA SER A 248 -3.17 2.14 12.52
C SER A 248 -1.79 2.69 12.84
N ILE A 249 -1.61 4.02 12.72
CA ILE A 249 -0.35 4.70 12.98
C ILE A 249 -0.60 5.79 14.01
N ALA A 250 0.15 5.77 15.11
CA ALA A 250 0.07 6.80 16.13
C ALA A 250 1.10 7.91 15.85
N PRO A 251 0.73 9.20 15.99
CA PRO A 251 1.69 10.29 15.93
C PRO A 251 2.67 10.21 17.13
N VAL A 252 3.93 10.59 16.91
CA VAL A 252 4.99 10.50 17.92
C VAL A 252 5.23 11.84 18.61
N ILE A 253 5.19 12.94 17.87
CA ILE A 253 5.50 14.28 18.40
C ILE A 253 4.24 14.91 19.00
N LEU A 254 3.11 14.80 18.32
CA LEU A 254 1.85 15.45 18.69
C LEU A 254 1.42 15.20 20.14
N PRO A 255 1.49 13.97 20.68
CA PRO A 255 1.10 13.72 22.08
C PRO A 255 2.04 14.39 23.10
N THR A 256 3.28 14.70 22.70
CA THR A 256 4.32 15.29 23.57
C THR A 256 4.42 16.81 23.44
N LEU A 257 3.59 17.41 22.59
CA LEU A 257 3.72 18.82 22.20
C LEU A 257 3.64 19.77 23.41
N GLU A 258 2.67 19.58 24.30
CA GLU A 258 2.47 20.44 25.48
C GLU A 258 3.61 20.31 26.52
N ASP A 259 4.12 19.10 26.71
CA ASP A 259 5.25 18.84 27.62
C ASP A 259 6.52 19.49 27.07
N ARG A 260 6.80 19.34 25.77
CA ARG A 260 7.94 19.97 25.10
C ARG A 260 7.86 21.48 25.13
N TRP A 261 6.67 22.05 24.91
CA TRP A 261 6.47 23.49 25.06
C TRP A 261 6.83 23.95 26.47
N SER A 262 6.31 23.27 27.48
CA SER A 262 6.53 23.62 28.88
C SER A 262 8.01 23.53 29.25
N GLU A 263 8.70 22.48 28.82
CA GLU A 263 10.14 22.29 29.02
C GLU A 263 10.95 23.42 28.39
N MET A 264 10.76 23.69 27.10
CA MET A 264 11.49 24.74 26.41
C MET A 264 11.17 26.14 26.93
N TRP A 265 9.89 26.41 27.22
CA TRP A 265 9.48 27.68 27.77
C TRP A 265 10.14 27.92 29.13
N ASN A 266 10.21 26.89 29.98
CA ASN A 266 10.94 26.99 31.24
C ASN A 266 12.44 27.21 31.03
N ALA A 267 13.05 26.45 30.12
CA ALA A 267 14.48 26.53 29.81
C ALA A 267 14.91 27.86 29.20
N PHE A 268 14.04 28.56 28.46
CA PHE A 268 14.43 29.78 27.75
C PHE A 268 13.80 31.05 28.31
N TRP A 269 12.56 31.01 28.82
CA TRP A 269 11.91 32.18 29.38
C TRP A 269 12.35 32.43 30.84
N TYR A 270 12.38 31.39 31.68
CA TYR A 270 12.61 31.52 33.12
C TYR A 270 14.06 31.33 33.58
N SER A 271 14.92 30.68 32.80
CA SER A 271 16.30 30.33 33.19
C SER A 271 17.24 31.50 33.48
N GLY A 272 16.93 32.72 33.02
CA GLY A 272 17.82 33.89 33.12
C GLY A 272 19.04 33.84 32.20
N ASP A 273 19.32 32.68 31.59
CA ASP A 273 20.48 32.47 30.72
C ASP A 273 20.44 33.35 29.46
N THR A 274 21.60 33.78 28.98
CA THR A 274 21.72 34.56 27.74
C THR A 274 22.21 33.74 26.56
N THR A 275 22.61 32.49 26.82
CA THR A 275 23.18 31.57 25.84
C THR A 275 22.68 30.15 26.12
N TYR A 276 22.66 29.32 25.08
CA TYR A 276 22.19 27.94 25.15
C TYR A 276 23.06 27.00 24.30
N SER A 277 23.32 25.81 24.80
CA SER A 277 24.15 24.79 24.11
C SER A 277 23.71 23.35 24.42
N GLY A 278 22.43 23.13 24.73
CA GLY A 278 21.88 21.81 25.02
C GLY A 278 21.10 21.21 23.84
N ASP A 279 20.41 20.09 24.10
CA ASP A 279 19.78 19.26 23.06
C ASP A 279 18.25 19.43 22.92
N LEU A 280 17.62 20.39 23.60
CA LEU A 280 16.20 20.72 23.41
C LEU A 280 15.87 21.19 22.00
N LEU A 281 16.81 21.78 21.25
CA LEU A 281 16.60 22.32 19.91
C LEU A 281 17.49 21.59 18.90
N PRO A 282 17.12 21.58 17.60
CA PRO A 282 17.95 20.98 16.56
C PRO A 282 19.34 21.64 16.51
N GLY A 283 20.36 20.84 16.19
CA GLY A 283 21.76 21.26 16.23
C GLY A 283 22.11 22.49 15.39
N PHE A 284 21.35 22.76 14.31
CA PHE A 284 21.56 23.94 13.46
C PHE A 284 21.38 25.27 14.20
N VAL A 285 20.62 25.29 15.31
CA VAL A 285 20.41 26.52 16.10
C VAL A 285 21.67 26.89 16.89
N THR A 286 22.43 25.87 17.29
CA THR A 286 23.66 25.98 18.11
C THR A 286 24.91 25.75 17.27
N GLU A 287 24.81 25.83 15.94
CA GLU A 287 25.95 25.64 15.04
C GLU A 287 27.06 26.66 15.38
N GLY A 288 28.26 26.16 15.71
CA GLY A 288 29.36 26.99 16.23
C GLY A 288 29.44 27.12 17.76
N GLY A 289 28.64 26.35 18.51
CA GLY A 289 28.85 26.05 19.93
C GLY A 289 27.72 26.47 20.87
N SER A 290 27.19 27.69 20.72
CA SER A 290 26.06 28.15 21.53
C SER A 290 25.17 29.14 20.79
N ALA A 291 23.87 29.06 21.03
CA ALA A 291 22.89 30.03 20.54
C ALA A 291 22.67 31.16 21.55
N ARG A 292 22.47 32.38 21.09
CA ARG A 292 22.10 33.52 21.94
C ARG A 292 20.61 33.48 22.26
N ILE A 293 20.22 33.74 23.50
CA ILE A 293 18.81 33.86 23.91
C ILE A 293 18.40 35.33 23.93
N VAL A 294 17.37 35.69 23.16
CA VAL A 294 16.76 37.02 23.12
C VAL A 294 15.31 36.94 23.57
N ARG A 295 15.00 37.61 24.68
CA ARG A 295 13.65 37.66 25.24
C ARG A 295 12.93 38.94 24.82
N LYS A 296 11.68 38.80 24.40
CA LYS A 296 10.78 39.91 24.04
C LYS A 296 9.41 39.72 24.67
N SER A 297 8.74 40.83 24.97
CA SER A 297 7.39 40.85 25.53
C SER A 297 6.48 41.70 24.66
N GLY A 298 5.22 41.32 24.55
CA GLY A 298 4.23 42.00 23.73
C GLY A 298 4.31 41.60 22.26
N TRP A 299 3.74 42.45 21.39
CA TRP A 299 3.76 42.23 19.95
C TRP A 299 5.09 42.70 19.35
N TRP A 300 5.72 41.87 18.51
CA TRP A 300 6.93 42.22 17.78
C TRP A 300 6.75 42.07 16.28
N THR A 301 6.80 43.19 15.56
CA THR A 301 6.95 43.18 14.10
C THR A 301 8.44 43.07 13.78
N ILE A 302 8.85 41.95 13.22
CA ILE A 302 10.24 41.63 12.89
C ILE A 302 10.61 42.36 11.59
N GLN A 303 11.59 43.25 11.65
CA GLN A 303 12.05 44.05 10.52
C GLN A 303 13.32 43.44 9.88
N PRO A 304 13.71 43.85 8.65
CA PRO A 304 15.00 43.46 8.09
C PRO A 304 16.16 43.82 9.03
N GLY A 305 17.03 42.84 9.33
CA GLY A 305 18.19 42.97 10.23
C GLY A 305 17.92 42.65 11.71
N ASP A 306 16.66 42.49 12.10
CA ASP A 306 16.28 42.12 13.48
C ASP A 306 16.68 40.68 13.86
N VAL A 307 16.70 39.80 12.85
CA VAL A 307 16.99 38.37 13.01
C VAL A 307 18.48 38.14 12.76
N GLN A 308 19.12 37.46 13.69
CA GLN A 308 20.54 37.10 13.63
C GLN A 308 20.66 35.58 13.73
N PRO A 309 21.55 34.95 12.94
CA PRO A 309 21.82 33.52 13.04
C PRO A 309 22.22 33.10 14.46
N ASN A 310 22.05 31.82 14.75
CA ASN A 310 22.38 31.18 16.03
C ASN A 310 21.71 31.91 17.21
N THR A 311 20.46 32.33 17.03
CA THR A 311 19.69 33.05 18.05
C THR A 311 18.34 32.38 18.29
N ILE A 312 18.00 32.23 19.57
CA ILE A 312 16.71 31.77 20.09
C ILE A 312 15.92 33.00 20.52
N TYR A 313 14.82 33.30 19.81
CA TYR A 313 13.90 34.37 20.13
C TYR A 313 12.74 33.83 20.96
N VAL A 314 12.66 34.23 22.22
CA VAL A 314 11.60 33.83 23.16
C VAL A 314 10.67 35.01 23.38
N ILE A 315 9.41 34.87 22.98
CA ILE A 315 8.48 35.98 22.80
C ILE A 315 7.23 35.71 23.61
N ASN A 316 7.02 36.47 24.68
CA ASN A 316 5.78 36.43 25.45
C ASN A 316 4.77 37.42 24.86
N GLY A 317 4.00 36.95 23.88
CA GLY A 317 3.11 37.75 23.05
C GLY A 317 3.03 37.20 21.64
N GLY A 318 2.88 38.07 20.64
CA GLY A 318 2.83 37.68 19.24
C GLY A 318 4.00 38.24 18.45
N ALA A 319 4.29 37.62 17.31
CA ALA A 319 5.29 38.12 16.38
C ALA A 319 4.83 37.98 14.93
N GLN A 320 5.30 38.90 14.09
CA GLN A 320 5.03 38.84 12.66
C GLN A 320 6.26 39.29 11.89
N PHE A 321 6.71 38.45 10.96
CA PHE A 321 7.69 38.87 9.96
C PHE A 321 7.09 39.97 9.10
N ALA A 322 7.76 41.11 9.01
CA ALA A 322 7.47 42.07 7.95
C ALA A 322 7.78 41.43 6.58
N GLY A 323 7.26 42.02 5.50
CA GLY A 323 7.56 41.52 4.17
C GLY A 323 9.06 41.56 3.85
N ASN A 324 9.52 40.56 3.10
CA ASN A 324 10.93 40.40 2.68
C ASN A 324 11.93 40.17 3.83
N VAL A 325 11.47 39.64 4.97
CA VAL A 325 12.36 39.19 6.06
C VAL A 325 12.56 37.69 5.97
N GLN A 326 13.81 37.30 5.73
CA GLN A 326 14.26 35.90 5.73
C GLN A 326 14.92 35.57 7.05
N ALA A 327 14.99 34.28 7.37
CA ALA A 327 15.61 33.80 8.59
C ALA A 327 16.31 32.45 8.36
N HIS A 328 17.52 32.32 8.90
CA HIS A 328 18.27 31.08 8.87
C HIS A 328 19.03 30.84 10.16
N ASN A 329 19.17 29.57 10.54
CA ASN A 329 19.82 29.10 11.77
C ASN A 329 19.23 29.77 13.02
N VAL A 330 17.90 29.80 13.15
CA VAL A 330 17.22 30.45 14.28
C VAL A 330 16.07 29.64 14.84
N ALA A 331 15.76 29.91 16.10
CA ALA A 331 14.60 29.35 16.79
C ALA A 331 13.67 30.46 17.30
N PHE A 332 12.37 30.26 17.16
CA PHE A 332 11.33 31.13 17.71
C PHE A 332 10.43 30.35 18.67
N LEU A 333 10.31 30.82 19.90
CA LEU A 333 9.33 30.34 20.87
C LEU A 333 8.34 31.47 21.17
N VAL A 334 7.10 31.33 20.72
CA VAL A 334 6.12 32.43 20.71
C VAL A 334 4.89 32.03 21.51
N ASN A 335 4.72 32.61 22.70
CA ASN A 335 3.53 32.44 23.52
C ASN A 335 2.35 33.29 22.99
N GLY A 336 1.95 32.98 21.76
CA GLY A 336 0.95 33.69 20.99
C GLY A 336 1.11 33.36 19.50
N ARG A 337 0.65 34.27 18.65
CA ARG A 337 0.67 34.05 17.20
C ARG A 337 2.02 34.38 16.60
N LEU A 338 2.57 33.47 15.80
CA LEU A 338 3.59 33.81 14.80
C LEU A 338 2.93 33.90 13.42
N GLY A 339 3.23 34.97 12.68
CA GLY A 339 2.82 35.11 11.29
C GLY A 339 3.95 35.55 10.37
N VAL A 340 3.75 35.34 9.07
CA VAL A 340 4.64 35.87 8.03
C VAL A 340 3.86 36.86 7.18
N GLY A 341 4.34 38.10 7.12
CA GLY A 341 3.68 39.23 6.47
C GLY A 341 3.96 39.30 4.98
N GLY A 342 3.69 38.22 4.23
CA GLY A 342 3.79 38.18 2.77
C GLY A 342 5.15 38.61 2.21
N GLY A 343 5.26 38.68 0.89
CA GLY A 343 6.52 39.00 0.21
C GLY A 343 6.72 38.13 -1.02
N ASN A 344 7.68 38.53 -1.84
CA ASN A 344 8.08 37.73 -3.00
C ASN A 344 9.27 36.88 -2.59
N ASP A 345 9.11 35.56 -2.72
CA ASP A 345 10.22 34.60 -2.62
C ASP A 345 10.95 34.65 -1.26
N LEU A 346 10.19 34.44 -0.19
CA LEU A 346 10.75 34.31 1.15
C LEU A 346 11.37 32.92 1.33
N HIS A 347 12.60 32.86 1.83
CA HIS A 347 13.31 31.62 2.10
C HIS A 347 13.57 31.47 3.60
N PHE A 348 13.20 30.32 4.14
CA PHE A 348 13.46 29.94 5.53
C PHE A 348 14.17 28.59 5.55
N GLU A 349 15.41 28.57 5.99
CA GLU A 349 16.25 27.38 6.07
C GLU A 349 16.78 27.23 7.50
N ASN A 350 16.98 26.02 8.00
CA ASN A 350 17.46 25.81 9.38
C ASN A 350 16.64 26.64 10.40
N PHE A 351 15.32 26.45 10.34
CA PHE A 351 14.35 27.30 11.00
C PHE A 351 13.48 26.48 11.95
N PHE A 352 13.51 26.85 13.23
CA PHE A 352 12.65 26.26 14.25
C PHE A 352 11.61 27.28 14.72
N VAL A 353 10.34 26.90 14.75
CA VAL A 353 9.29 27.65 15.44
C VAL A 353 8.45 26.73 16.31
N PHE A 354 8.18 27.21 17.53
CA PHE A 354 7.14 26.72 18.41
C PHE A 354 6.24 27.88 18.82
N ALA A 355 4.96 27.85 18.46
CA ALA A 355 4.02 28.92 18.79
C ALA A 355 2.65 28.40 19.21
N GLU A 356 1.80 29.25 19.79
CA GLU A 356 0.38 28.93 20.02
C GLU A 356 -0.34 28.69 18.69
N THR A 357 -0.21 29.64 17.77
CA THR A 357 -0.77 29.56 16.42
C THR A 357 0.25 30.03 15.41
N ILE A 358 0.46 29.25 14.36
CA ILE A 358 1.31 29.61 13.24
C ILE A 358 0.42 29.90 12.04
N GLY A 359 0.53 31.11 11.50
CA GLY A 359 -0.21 31.54 10.31
C GLY A 359 0.75 32.05 9.26
N LEU A 360 1.11 31.20 8.32
CA LEU A 360 2.02 31.49 7.22
C LEU A 360 1.18 31.94 6.02
N ALA A 361 1.61 33.03 5.38
CA ALA A 361 0.94 33.59 4.22
C ALA A 361 1.97 34.17 3.25
N GLY A 362 1.72 34.01 1.95
CA GLY A 362 2.58 34.52 0.88
C GLY A 362 3.31 33.42 0.12
N ASN A 363 4.27 33.83 -0.71
CA ASN A 363 5.11 32.93 -1.51
C ASN A 363 6.37 32.59 -0.69
N ILE A 364 6.30 31.50 0.06
CA ILE A 364 7.35 31.06 0.98
C ILE A 364 7.94 29.73 0.50
N THR A 365 9.26 29.66 0.47
CA THR A 365 10.03 28.42 0.34
C THR A 365 10.58 28.04 1.71
N TRP A 366 10.24 26.84 2.15
CA TRP A 366 10.74 26.23 3.38
C TRP A 366 11.79 25.19 3.04
N GLY A 367 12.96 25.31 3.66
CA GLY A 367 14.10 24.43 3.50
C GLY A 367 14.80 24.54 2.13
N PRO A 368 15.91 23.79 1.97
CA PRO A 368 16.83 23.97 0.85
C PRO A 368 16.35 23.22 -0.39
N LYS A 369 15.59 23.87 -1.27
CA LYS A 369 15.00 23.26 -2.48
C LYS A 369 15.97 22.46 -3.36
N SER A 370 17.23 22.87 -3.50
CA SER A 370 18.21 22.19 -4.38
C SER A 370 19.18 21.26 -3.67
N ALA A 371 19.23 21.27 -2.33
CA ALA A 371 20.21 20.51 -1.56
C ALA A 371 19.56 19.55 -0.55
N TRP A 372 18.22 19.51 -0.50
CA TRP A 372 17.52 18.69 0.48
C TRP A 372 17.79 17.18 0.29
N CYS A 373 18.08 16.75 -0.95
CA CYS A 373 18.43 15.37 -1.27
C CYS A 373 19.77 14.92 -0.67
N ASP A 374 20.61 15.86 -0.25
CA ASP A 374 21.91 15.59 0.38
C ASP A 374 21.81 15.63 1.92
N SER A 375 20.62 15.90 2.46
CA SER A 375 20.38 15.99 3.90
C SER A 375 19.91 14.66 4.46
N ASP A 376 20.42 14.30 5.62
CA ASP A 376 19.93 13.19 6.45
C ASP A 376 19.00 13.66 7.57
N GLN A 377 18.69 14.97 7.64
CA GLN A 377 17.89 15.59 8.70
C GLN A 377 16.89 16.62 8.19
N PHE A 378 15.80 16.80 8.94
CA PHE A 378 14.88 17.92 8.73
C PHE A 378 15.56 19.26 9.08
N SER A 379 15.37 20.28 8.24
CA SER A 379 15.92 21.63 8.44
C SER A 379 14.89 22.63 8.96
N VAL A 380 13.59 22.34 8.82
CA VAL A 380 12.52 23.25 9.24
C VAL A 380 11.56 22.53 10.17
N TYR A 381 11.29 23.11 11.33
CA TYR A 381 10.39 22.57 12.36
C TYR A 381 9.29 23.59 12.66
N LEU A 382 8.03 23.22 12.42
CA LEU A 382 6.86 24.10 12.55
C LEU A 382 5.87 23.52 13.58
N PHE A 383 6.00 23.93 14.84
CA PHE A 383 5.18 23.39 15.95
C PHE A 383 4.12 24.41 16.40
N GLY A 384 2.86 24.10 16.16
CA GLY A 384 1.70 24.91 16.57
C GLY A 384 0.92 24.21 17.68
N ARG A 385 0.80 24.81 18.87
CA ARG A 385 0.04 24.21 19.98
C ARG A 385 -1.46 24.15 19.74
N ARG A 386 -1.98 25.05 18.91
CA ARG A 386 -3.40 25.09 18.54
C ARG A 386 -3.62 24.88 17.05
N SER A 387 -2.92 25.66 16.23
CA SER A 387 -3.12 25.62 14.78
C SER A 387 -1.83 25.90 14.01
N LEU A 388 -1.65 25.20 12.89
CA LEU A 388 -0.64 25.45 11.88
C LEU A 388 -1.32 25.62 10.53
N SER A 389 -1.16 26.80 9.94
CA SER A 389 -1.59 27.09 8.57
C SER A 389 -0.37 27.44 7.74
N MET A 390 -0.08 26.64 6.71
CA MET A 390 1.04 26.86 5.79
C MET A 390 0.75 27.98 4.78
N GLY A 391 -0.52 28.14 4.42
CA GLY A 391 -0.96 29.06 3.37
C GLY A 391 -0.42 28.65 1.99
N GLY A 392 -1.10 29.05 0.91
CA GLY A 392 -0.59 28.78 -0.43
C GLY A 392 -1.42 29.45 -1.51
N TRP A 393 -0.80 30.31 -2.33
CA TRP A 393 -1.37 30.76 -3.60
C TRP A 393 -0.25 31.04 -4.62
N GLY A 394 0.26 29.98 -5.25
CA GLY A 394 1.13 30.05 -6.43
C GLY A 394 2.15 28.90 -6.51
N LYS A 395 2.49 28.46 -7.73
CA LYS A 395 3.48 27.39 -8.01
C LYS A 395 4.91 27.66 -7.51
N SER A 396 5.14 28.82 -6.91
CA SER A 396 6.44 29.24 -6.34
C SER A 396 6.58 28.89 -4.86
N VAL A 397 5.51 28.44 -4.19
CA VAL A 397 5.58 27.95 -2.80
C VAL A 397 6.16 26.54 -2.82
N SER A 398 7.23 26.32 -2.05
CA SER A 398 7.79 24.97 -1.93
C SER A 398 8.21 24.62 -0.51
N SER A 399 8.04 23.36 -0.11
CA SER A 399 8.41 22.87 1.22
C SER A 399 9.31 21.65 1.10
N HIS A 400 10.56 21.78 1.54
CA HIS A 400 11.56 20.73 1.54
C HIS A 400 12.15 20.55 2.93
N ASN A 401 12.37 19.31 3.38
CA ASN A 401 12.90 19.01 4.71
C ASN A 401 12.13 19.71 5.85
N VAL A 402 10.79 19.65 5.77
CA VAL A 402 9.89 20.29 6.74
C VAL A 402 9.20 19.26 7.61
N ILE A 403 9.23 19.48 8.92
CA ILE A 403 8.36 18.83 9.88
C ILE A 403 7.35 19.83 10.45
N GLY A 404 6.07 19.46 10.44
CA GLY A 404 4.99 20.28 10.99
C GLY A 404 4.09 19.51 11.93
N VAL A 405 3.83 20.06 13.11
CA VAL A 405 3.02 19.38 14.14
C VAL A 405 2.05 20.36 14.76
N SER A 406 0.76 20.03 14.72
CA SER A 406 -0.27 20.86 15.35
C SER A 406 -1.60 20.13 15.46
N PRO A 407 -2.40 20.34 16.54
CA PRO A 407 -3.73 19.77 16.63
C PRO A 407 -4.62 20.11 15.43
N GLN A 408 -4.61 21.37 14.97
CA GLN A 408 -5.29 21.79 13.74
C GLN A 408 -4.27 22.10 12.65
N PHE A 409 -4.50 21.59 11.44
CA PHE A 409 -3.59 21.77 10.31
C PHE A 409 -4.34 22.19 9.04
N ASN A 410 -3.76 23.16 8.32
CA ASN A 410 -4.24 23.59 7.01
C ASN A 410 -3.04 23.83 6.08
N ALA A 411 -2.91 23.00 5.05
CA ALA A 411 -1.82 23.12 4.08
C ALA A 411 -2.00 24.30 3.10
N GLY A 412 -3.22 24.82 2.92
CA GLY A 412 -3.49 25.99 2.08
C GLY A 412 -3.66 25.72 0.58
N GLY A 413 -3.45 24.48 0.09
CA GLY A 413 -3.53 24.10 -1.32
C GLY A 413 -2.39 24.67 -2.19
N ALA A 414 -2.29 24.20 -3.45
CA ALA A 414 -1.29 24.65 -4.43
C ALA A 414 0.18 24.58 -3.97
N MET A 415 0.50 23.66 -3.05
CA MET A 415 1.84 23.48 -2.47
C MET A 415 2.66 22.52 -3.35
N THR A 416 3.94 22.83 -3.59
CA THR A 416 4.92 21.83 -4.04
C THR A 416 5.76 21.39 -2.84
N ALA A 417 5.93 20.09 -2.60
CA ALA A 417 6.70 19.65 -1.44
C ALA A 417 7.38 18.29 -1.63
N SER A 418 8.52 18.09 -0.98
CA SER A 418 9.20 16.80 -0.88
C SER A 418 9.98 16.73 0.44
N GLY A 419 10.21 15.53 0.99
CA GLY A 419 10.86 15.37 2.29
C GLY A 419 10.08 16.05 3.42
N ILE A 420 8.76 15.85 3.47
CA ILE A 420 7.89 16.47 4.49
C ILE A 420 7.29 15.45 5.46
N TYR A 421 7.08 15.88 6.70
CA TYR A 421 6.42 15.07 7.72
C TYR A 421 5.45 15.92 8.54
N TYR A 422 4.17 15.54 8.56
CA TYR A 422 3.13 16.26 9.28
C TYR A 422 2.35 15.36 10.24
N GLU A 423 2.13 15.84 11.47
CA GLU A 423 1.25 15.21 12.46
C GLU A 423 0.17 16.20 12.92
N PHE A 424 -1.08 15.76 12.92
CA PHE A 424 -2.21 16.56 13.38
C PHE A 424 -3.36 15.73 13.95
N ALA A 425 -4.28 16.39 14.64
CA ALA A 425 -5.42 15.76 15.32
C ALA A 425 -6.77 16.34 14.88
N ASP A 426 -6.82 16.97 13.71
CA ASP A 426 -8.07 17.48 13.16
C ASP A 426 -9.01 16.31 12.88
N THR A 427 -10.26 16.44 13.32
CA THR A 427 -11.29 15.44 13.07
C THR A 427 -11.53 15.28 11.56
N ASN A 428 -11.45 16.37 10.80
CA ASN A 428 -11.59 16.37 9.35
C ASN A 428 -10.56 17.32 8.72
N ALA A 429 -9.31 16.87 8.64
CA ALA A 429 -8.25 17.63 8.02
C ALA A 429 -8.47 17.71 6.50
N SER A 430 -8.26 18.89 5.93
CA SER A 430 -8.18 19.07 4.49
C SER A 430 -6.78 19.49 4.08
N LEU A 431 -6.16 18.73 3.17
CA LEU A 431 -4.88 19.11 2.57
C LEU A 431 -5.07 20.19 1.48
N GLY A 432 -6.30 20.39 0.98
CA GLY A 432 -6.58 21.39 -0.05
C GLY A 432 -6.73 20.76 -1.44
N GLY A 433 -6.04 21.28 -2.45
CA GLY A 433 -6.09 20.77 -3.82
C GLY A 433 -4.98 21.42 -4.66
N ASN A 434 -4.69 20.86 -5.84
CA ASN A 434 -3.57 21.28 -6.69
C ASN A 434 -2.19 21.15 -6.02
N ILE A 435 -2.03 20.21 -5.08
CA ILE A 435 -0.77 19.96 -4.39
C ILE A 435 0.10 19.06 -5.29
N SER A 436 1.40 19.29 -5.33
CA SER A 436 2.37 18.42 -6.00
C SER A 436 3.40 17.94 -4.98
N ILE A 437 3.47 16.63 -4.74
CA ILE A 437 4.31 16.04 -3.69
C ILE A 437 5.27 15.02 -4.28
N GLY A 438 6.54 15.07 -3.88
CA GLY A 438 7.48 13.95 -4.05
C GLY A 438 8.07 13.80 -5.45
N ALA A 439 7.93 14.80 -6.32
CA ALA A 439 8.43 14.75 -7.70
C ALA A 439 9.97 14.69 -7.80
N ASP A 440 10.68 14.99 -6.71
CA ASP A 440 12.13 15.04 -6.62
C ASP A 440 12.60 14.11 -5.47
N CYS A 441 13.70 13.37 -5.67
CA CYS A 441 14.43 12.59 -4.65
C CYS A 441 13.57 11.73 -3.70
N SER A 442 12.76 10.84 -4.27
CA SER A 442 11.76 10.02 -3.57
C SER A 442 12.29 9.04 -2.50
N SER A 443 13.60 8.83 -2.39
CA SER A 443 14.21 7.78 -1.56
C SER A 443 14.95 8.26 -0.30
N GLN A 444 15.01 9.57 -0.02
CA GLN A 444 15.80 10.08 1.11
C GLN A 444 15.04 10.04 2.45
N TYR A 445 15.57 9.29 3.41
CA TYR A 445 14.99 9.13 4.75
C TYR A 445 15.53 10.19 5.72
N LEU A 446 14.74 11.22 6.03
CA LEU A 446 15.15 12.34 6.88
C LEU A 446 14.96 12.08 8.38
N ASN A 447 16.02 12.14 9.17
CA ASN A 447 15.95 12.02 10.62
C ASN A 447 15.37 13.29 11.26
N SER A 448 14.50 13.09 12.26
CA SER A 448 13.90 14.17 13.05
C SER A 448 14.56 14.24 14.41
N HIS A 449 14.92 15.44 14.85
CA HIS A 449 15.41 15.72 16.20
C HIS A 449 14.45 15.26 17.31
N TYR A 450 13.14 15.29 17.02
CA TYR A 450 12.09 14.95 17.99
C TYR A 450 11.50 13.54 17.79
N GLY A 451 12.12 12.75 16.91
CA GLY A 451 11.58 11.47 16.44
C GLY A 451 10.51 11.65 15.37
N ARG A 452 10.07 10.52 14.83
CA ARG A 452 8.92 10.40 13.92
C ARG A 452 8.27 9.04 14.11
N ALA A 453 7.04 8.88 13.63
CA ALA A 453 6.40 7.59 13.54
C ALA A 453 7.23 6.67 12.65
N ASP A 454 7.49 5.48 13.17
CA ASP A 454 8.03 4.39 12.37
C ASP A 454 6.89 3.87 11.50
N ILE A 455 6.92 4.23 10.23
CA ILE A 455 5.98 3.70 9.26
C ILE A 455 6.73 2.58 8.56
N PRO A 456 6.46 1.31 8.94
CA PRO A 456 7.12 0.22 8.25
C PRO A 456 6.86 0.37 6.77
N GLY A 457 7.89 0.10 5.98
CA GLY A 457 7.77 -0.13 4.54
C GLY A 457 6.50 -0.91 4.19
N PRO A 458 5.97 -0.85 2.96
CA PRO A 458 5.27 -2.04 2.47
C PRO A 458 6.20 -3.21 2.80
N ALA A 459 5.74 -4.18 3.60
CA ALA A 459 6.62 -5.12 4.29
C ALA A 459 7.71 -5.59 3.33
N THR A 460 8.92 -5.03 3.47
CA THR A 460 10.08 -5.57 2.78
C THR A 460 10.31 -6.85 3.54
N THR A 461 10.04 -7.97 2.88
CA THR A 461 10.03 -9.28 3.53
C THR A 461 11.47 -9.71 3.81
N GLY A 462 12.06 -9.07 4.83
CA GLY A 462 13.26 -9.49 5.52
C GLY A 462 12.91 -10.52 6.58
N ALA A 463 13.42 -11.73 6.37
CA ALA A 463 13.58 -12.81 7.36
C ALA A 463 12.39 -13.05 8.30
N GLY A 464 11.20 -13.09 7.71
CA GLY A 464 9.92 -13.50 8.31
C GLY A 464 8.89 -13.56 7.20
N ARG A 465 9.23 -14.28 6.12
CA ARG A 465 8.62 -14.18 4.78
C ARG A 465 7.26 -14.87 4.71
N GLY A 466 6.21 -14.12 5.02
CA GLY A 466 4.88 -14.31 4.44
C GLY A 466 4.65 -13.20 3.42
N GLY A 467 5.10 -13.41 2.17
CA GLY A 467 4.83 -12.46 1.07
C GLY A 467 3.33 -12.35 0.80
N ARG A 468 2.86 -11.15 0.41
CA ARG A 468 1.52 -11.00 -0.19
C ARG A 468 1.58 -11.60 -1.59
N ALA A 469 1.00 -12.79 -1.74
CA ALA A 469 0.78 -13.40 -3.02
C ALA A 469 -0.53 -12.87 -3.63
N HIS A 470 -0.61 -12.79 -4.95
CA HIS A 470 -1.87 -12.54 -5.65
C HIS A 470 -1.98 -13.45 -6.86
N LEU A 471 -3.21 -13.78 -7.24
CA LEU A 471 -3.51 -14.65 -8.37
C LEU A 471 -3.58 -13.84 -9.65
N VAL A 472 -3.02 -14.40 -10.72
CA VAL A 472 -3.18 -13.87 -12.08
C VAL A 472 -3.94 -14.91 -12.89
N ARG A 473 -4.93 -14.45 -13.66
CA ARG A 473 -5.83 -15.31 -14.45
C ARG A 473 -5.68 -15.05 -15.93
#